data_AF-A0A920BWM1-F1
#
_entry.id   AF-A0A920BWM1-F1
#
_cell.length_a   1.000
_cell.length_b   1.000
_cell.length_c   1.000
_cell.angle_alpha   90.00
_cell.angle_beta   90.00
_cell.angle_gamma   90.00
#
_symmetry.space_group_name_H-M   'P 1'
#
loop_
_entity.id
_entity.type
_entity.pdbx_description
1 polymer ?
#
loop_
_entity_poly.entity_id
_entity_poly.type
_entity_poly.pdbx_seq_one_letter_code
_entity_poly.pdbx_strand_id
1 'polypeptide(L)' 'MSDLLFLPDLKTIEPPQENETDMMFKVEAIKPPEHCPECGFDKLYKHSSRKQLIMDLPIRLKGVGLQVNRRRYKCRE' A
#
# COMPACT_ATOMS: atom_id res chain seq x y z
N MET A 1 -7.87 -17.42 5.81
CA MET A 1 -8.36 -16.03 5.57
C MET A 1 -8.08 -15.72 4.12
N SER A 2 -9.12 -15.58 3.31
CA SER A 2 -8.98 -15.27 1.88
C SER A 2 -8.51 -13.83 1.74
N ASP A 3 -7.43 -13.59 1.00
CA ASP A 3 -7.01 -12.24 0.65
C ASP A 3 -8.08 -11.63 -0.27
N LEU A 4 -8.80 -10.64 0.24
CA LEU A 4 -9.90 -9.99 -0.49
C LEU A 4 -9.40 -9.03 -1.57
N LEU A 5 -8.17 -8.52 -1.42
CA LEU A 5 -7.63 -7.48 -2.31
C LEU A 5 -6.96 -8.07 -3.54
N PHE A 6 -6.41 -9.29 -3.45
CA PHE A 6 -5.69 -9.96 -4.54
C PHE A 6 -4.62 -9.07 -5.21
N LEU A 7 -3.96 -8.21 -4.43
CA LEU A 7 -2.96 -7.26 -4.92
C LEU A 7 -1.57 -7.91 -4.85
N PRO A 8 -0.89 -8.15 -5.98
CA PRO A 8 0.35 -8.95 -5.99
C PRO A 8 1.53 -8.28 -5.28
N ASP A 9 1.57 -6.94 -5.29
CA ASP A 9 2.69 -6.16 -4.73
C ASP A 9 2.39 -5.58 -3.34
N LEU A 10 1.17 -5.77 -2.84
CA LEU A 10 0.71 -5.26 -1.56
C LEU A 10 0.27 -6.40 -0.68
N LYS A 11 0.68 -6.36 0.58
CA LYS A 11 0.17 -7.29 1.60
C LYS A 11 -0.59 -6.54 2.67
N THR A 12 -1.63 -7.19 3.16
CA THR A 12 -2.41 -6.73 4.30
C THR A 12 -1.60 -6.94 5.58
N ILE A 13 -1.43 -5.88 6.39
CA ILE A 13 -0.62 -5.95 7.64
C ILE A 13 -1.44 -6.38 8.85
N GLU A 14 -2.75 -6.16 8.82
CA GLU A 14 -3.69 -6.48 9.89
C GLU A 14 -5.02 -6.93 9.26
N PRO A 15 -5.83 -7.75 9.94
CA PRO A 15 -7.17 -8.09 9.46
C PRO A 15 -7.97 -6.82 9.08
N PRO A 16 -8.80 -6.87 8.02
CA PRO A 16 -9.61 -5.74 7.62
C PRO A 16 -10.48 -5.26 8.78
N GLN A 17 -10.52 -3.95 9.00
CA GLN A 17 -11.39 -3.33 9.98
C GLN A 17 -12.70 -2.99 9.29
N GLU A 18 -13.81 -3.59 9.73
CA GLU A 18 -15.10 -3.47 9.07
C GLU A 18 -16.15 -2.93 10.04
N ASN A 19 -16.87 -1.92 9.58
CA ASN A 19 -17.97 -1.26 10.30
C ASN A 19 -19.26 -1.47 9.49
N GLU A 20 -20.35 -0.81 9.86
CA GLU A 20 -21.61 -0.91 9.11
C GLU A 20 -21.49 -0.33 7.68
N THR A 21 -20.78 0.78 7.54
CA THR A 21 -20.68 1.55 6.28
C THR A 21 -19.40 1.32 5.51
N ASP A 22 -18.30 1.00 6.19
CA ASP A 22 -16.96 1.05 5.61
C ASP A 22 -16.12 -0.17 5.97
N MET A 23 -15.17 -0.48 5.08
CA MET A 23 -14.16 -1.49 5.25
C MET A 23 -12.78 -0.88 4.98
N MET A 24 -11.91 -1.01 5.98
CA MET A 24 -10.57 -0.44 5.98
C MET A 24 -9.51 -1.54 5.93
N PHE A 25 -8.66 -1.49 4.91
CA PHE A 25 -7.51 -2.36 4.77
C PHE A 25 -6.24 -1.60 5.09
N LYS A 26 -5.46 -2.09 6.03
CA LYS A 26 -4.10 -1.61 6.22
C LYS A 26 -3.16 -2.45 5.38
N VAL A 27 -2.42 -1.82 4.48
CA VAL A 27 -1.54 -2.52 3.52
C VAL A 27 -0.16 -1.91 3.45
N GLU A 28 0.81 -2.74 3.06
CA GLU A 28 2.18 -2.30 2.75
C GLU A 28 2.74 -2.98 1.50
N ALA A 29 3.67 -2.30 0.83
CA ALA A 29 4.41 -2.88 -0.28
C ALA A 29 5.27 -4.06 0.19
N ILE A 30 5.22 -5.17 -0.54
CA ILE A 30 5.96 -6.40 -0.22
C ILE A 30 7.46 -6.17 -0.44
N LYS A 31 7.83 -5.59 -1.58
CA LYS A 31 9.22 -5.34 -1.97
C LYS A 31 9.53 -3.85 -2.15
N PRO A 32 10.74 -3.39 -1.84
CA PRO A 32 11.21 -2.07 -2.27
C PRO A 32 11.38 -2.03 -3.79
N PRO A 33 11.37 -0.84 -4.41
CA PRO A 33 11.76 -0.69 -5.81
C PRO A 33 13.24 -1.09 -6.00
N GLU A 34 13.53 -1.81 -7.08
CA GLU A 34 14.91 -2.19 -7.44
C GLU A 34 15.64 -1.06 -8.19
N HIS A 35 14.91 -0.32 -9.01
CA HIS A 35 15.45 0.77 -9.81
C HIS A 35 14.57 2.02 -9.69
N CYS A 36 15.18 3.19 -9.81
CA CYS A 36 14.45 4.44 -9.90
C CYS A 36 13.60 4.45 -11.19
N PRO A 37 12.28 4.67 -11.14
CA PRO A 37 11.45 4.74 -12.35
C PRO A 37 11.80 5.93 -13.25
N GLU A 38 12.46 6.97 -12.72
CA GLU A 38 12.82 8.18 -13.48
C GLU A 38 14.19 8.07 -14.16
N CYS A 39 15.20 7.52 -13.48
CA CYS A 39 16.59 7.51 -13.98
C CYS A 39 17.22 6.11 -14.10
N GLY A 40 16.54 5.04 -13.70
CA GLY A 40 17.05 3.66 -13.78
C GLY A 40 18.13 3.31 -12.77
N PHE A 41 18.49 4.21 -11.86
CA PHE A 41 19.54 3.97 -10.88
C PHE A 41 19.12 2.96 -9.79
N ASP A 42 20.03 2.07 -9.40
CA ASP A 42 19.78 0.90 -8.55
C ASP A 42 20.06 1.16 -7.06
N LYS A 43 20.92 2.12 -6.72
CA LYS A 43 21.20 2.50 -5.32
C LYS A 43 20.14 3.47 -4.81
N LEU A 44 19.04 2.90 -4.33
CA LEU A 44 17.96 3.61 -3.67
C LEU A 44 18.09 3.49 -2.15
N TYR A 45 17.81 4.58 -1.43
CA TYR A 45 17.67 4.54 0.03
C TYR A 45 16.28 5.03 0.46
N LYS A 46 15.76 4.45 1.53
CA LYS A 46 14.51 4.89 2.15
C LYS A 46 14.75 6.24 2.83
N HIS A 47 14.12 7.29 2.30
CA HIS A 47 14.25 8.65 2.82
C HIS A 47 13.14 9.00 3.82
N SER A 48 11.91 8.56 3.56
CA SER A 48 10.79 8.82 4.46
C SER A 48 9.64 7.82 4.27
N SER A 49 8.62 7.92 5.10
CA SER A 49 7.36 7.19 4.94
C SER A 49 6.19 8.12 5.19
N ARG A 50 5.08 7.91 4.46
CA ARG A 50 3.85 8.67 4.63
C ARG A 50 2.66 7.71 4.65
N LYS A 51 1.78 7.88 5.65
CA LYS A 51 0.46 7.25 5.66
C LYS A 51 -0.40 7.93 4.59
N GLN A 52 -0.97 7.15 3.69
CA GLN A 52 -1.84 7.61 2.62
C GLN A 52 -3.12 6.77 2.66
N LEU A 53 -4.27 7.44 2.60
CA LEU A 53 -5.56 6.80 2.42
C LEU A 53 -5.91 6.83 0.94
N ILE A 54 -6.25 5.68 0.38
CA ILE A 54 -6.72 5.51 -1.00
C ILE A 54 -8.13 4.94 -0.93
N MET A 55 -9.10 5.63 -1.52
CA MET A 55 -10.46 5.11 -1.62
C MET A 55 -10.57 4.21 -2.84
N ASP A 56 -11.28 3.11 -2.70
CA ASP A 56 -11.54 2.14 -3.77
C ASP A 56 -13.04 1.92 -3.96
N LEU A 57 -13.40 1.14 -4.97
CA LEU A 57 -14.77 0.71 -5.21
C LEU A 57 -15.33 -0.04 -3.99
N PRO A 58 -16.62 0.13 -3.70
CA PRO A 58 -17.25 -0.52 -2.57
C PRO A 58 -17.26 -2.04 -2.73
N ILE A 59 -16.98 -2.75 -1.65
CA ILE A 59 -17.10 -4.20 -1.56
C ILE A 59 -18.28 -4.50 -0.64
N ARG A 60 -19.22 -5.33 -1.11
CA ARG A 60 -20.41 -5.73 -0.33
C ARG A 60 -21.20 -4.53 0.21
N LEU A 61 -21.39 -3.49 -0.62
CA LEU A 61 -22.09 -2.25 -0.29
C LEU A 61 -21.42 -1.39 0.80
N LYS A 62 -20.17 -1.68 1.17
CA LYS A 62 -19.38 -0.87 2.11
C LYS A 62 -18.32 -0.09 1.38
N GLY A 63 -18.13 1.18 1.77
CA GLY A 63 -17.03 2.01 1.28
C GLY A 63 -15.69 1.36 1.60
N VAL A 64 -14.75 1.35 0.66
CA VAL A 64 -13.45 0.70 0.85
C VAL A 64 -12.35 1.74 0.91
N GLY A 65 -11.53 1.67 1.96
CA GLY A 65 -10.32 2.47 2.10
C GLY A 65 -9.09 1.60 2.31
N LEU A 66 -8.04 1.86 1.54
CA LEU A 66 -6.71 1.30 1.74
C LEU A 66 -5.84 2.32 2.47
N GLN A 67 -5.48 2.02 3.71
CA GLN A 67 -4.48 2.76 4.45
C GLN A 67 -3.09 2.19 4.13
N VAL A 68 -2.39 2.86 3.21
CA VAL A 68 -1.05 2.47 2.75
C VAL A 68 0.01 3.23 3.54
N ASN A 69 0.98 2.51 4.11
CA ASN A 69 2.21 3.13 4.61
C ASN A 69 3.24 3.26 3.47
N ARG A 70 3.12 4.32 2.65
CA ARG A 70 3.97 4.53 1.47
C ARG A 70 5.39 4.87 1.89
N ARG A 71 6.32 3.94 1.64
CA ARG A 71 7.76 4.15 1.78
C ARG A 71 8.26 4.97 0.58
N ARG A 72 8.97 6.06 0.85
CA ARG A 72 9.52 6.97 -0.15
C ARG A 72 11.03 6.77 -0.25
N TYR A 73 11.51 6.63 -1.48
CA TYR A 73 12.90 6.39 -1.81
C TYR A 73 13.49 7.59 -2.55
N LYS A 74 14.80 7.77 -2.40
CA LYS A 74 15.60 8.69 -3.20
C LYS A 74 16.79 7.94 -3.77
N CYS A 75 17.27 8.37 -4.94
CA CYS A 75 18.56 7.91 -5.47
C CYS A 75 19.67 8.41 -4.56
N ARG A 76 20.67 7.55 -4.32
CA ARG A 76 21.86 7.89 -3.55
C ARG A 76 23.04 8.03 -4.51
N GLU A 77 23.46 9.26 -4.78
CA GLU A 77 24.69 9.55 -5.55
C GLU A 77 25.88 8.69 -5.07
#